data_AF-A0A3B0MH29-F1
#
_entry.id   AF-A0A3B0MH29-F1
#
_cell.length_a   1.000
_cell.length_b   1.000
_cell.length_c   1.000
_cell.angle_alpha   90.00
_cell.angle_beta   90.00
_cell.angle_gamma   90.00
#
_symmetry.space_group_name_H-M   'P 1'
#
loop_
_entity.id
_entity.type
_entity.pdbx_description
1 polymer ?
#
loop_
_entity_poly.entity_id
_entity_poly.type
_entity_poly.pdbx_seq_one_letter_code
_entity_poly.pdbx_strand_id
1 'polypeptide(L)'
;MQINSRLRKEREKLKLTQSQLAKACGVSFRAYCDYEIGKTEPKASFFFNLHELGADIMFILTGKKLPDIEDINSDEADIIKY
;
A
#
# COMPACT_ATOMS: atom_id res chain seq x y z
N MET A 1 -3.25 -2.99 -14.50
CA MET A 1 -2.56 -3.57 -13.33
C MET A 1 -3.61 -3.91 -12.28
N GLN A 2 -3.54 -5.08 -11.64
CA GLN A 2 -4.49 -5.51 -10.61
C GLN A 2 -4.02 -5.10 -9.20
N ILE A 3 -4.92 -5.12 -8.22
CA ILE A 3 -4.67 -4.71 -6.82
C ILE A 3 -3.52 -5.49 -6.17
N ASN A 4 -3.49 -6.81 -6.36
CA ASN A 4 -2.46 -7.70 -5.84
C ASN A 4 -1.07 -7.38 -6.43
N SER A 5 -1.00 -7.01 -7.71
CA SER A 5 0.25 -6.57 -8.34
C SER A 5 0.76 -5.25 -7.75
N ARG A 6 -0.14 -4.33 -7.39
CA ARG A 6 0.24 -3.06 -6.74
C ARG A 6 0.66 -3.26 -5.29
N LEU A 7 -0.02 -4.15 -4.56
CA LEU A 7 0.40 -4.56 -3.22
C LEU A 7 1.83 -5.10 -3.21
N ARG A 8 2.17 -5.97 -4.17
CA ARG A 8 3.53 -6.47 -4.33
C ARG A 8 4.54 -5.35 -4.61
N LYS A 9 4.19 -4.41 -5.49
CA LYS A 9 5.05 -3.25 -5.77
C LYS A 9 5.32 -2.39 -4.54
N GLU A 10 4.30 -2.09 -3.76
CA GLU A 10 4.49 -1.30 -2.53
C GLU A 10 5.32 -2.06 -1.50
N ARG A 11 5.14 -3.38 -1.37
CA ARG A 11 6.06 -4.19 -0.54
C ARG A 11 7.51 -4.08 -1.00
N GLU A 12 7.74 -4.23 -2.30
CA GLU A 12 9.08 -4.17 -2.89
C GLU A 12 9.70 -2.77 -2.72
N LYS A 13 8.90 -1.70 -2.81
CA LYS A 13 9.32 -0.32 -2.48
C LYS A 13 9.78 -0.18 -1.03
N LEU A 14 9.08 -0.84 -0.10
CA LEU A 14 9.47 -0.91 1.31
C LEU A 14 10.68 -1.82 1.58
N LYS A 15 11.20 -2.52 0.56
CA LYS A 15 12.31 -3.49 0.67
C LYS A 15 12.05 -4.62 1.66
N LEU A 16 10.77 -4.99 1.84
CA LEU A 16 10.36 -6.06 2.73
C LEU A 16 10.17 -7.38 1.96
N THR A 17 10.53 -8.48 2.60
CA THR A 17 10.11 -9.82 2.17
C THR A 17 8.63 -10.05 2.49
N GLN A 18 8.02 -11.05 1.83
CA GLN A 18 6.62 -11.42 2.10
C GLN A 18 6.39 -11.79 3.58
N SER A 19 7.35 -12.51 4.19
CA SER A 19 7.29 -12.89 5.61
C SER A 19 7.37 -11.69 6.55
N GLN A 20 8.28 -10.74 6.27
CA GLN A 20 8.41 -9.52 7.07
C GLN A 20 7.15 -8.66 6.99
N LEU A 21 6.58 -8.48 5.80
CA LEU A 21 5.37 -7.67 5.65
C LEU A 21 4.16 -8.35 6.31
N ALA A 22 4.01 -9.67 6.17
CA ALA A 22 2.96 -10.42 6.85
C ALA A 22 3.03 -10.22 8.38
N LYS A 23 4.23 -10.37 8.96
CA LYS A 23 4.46 -10.15 10.38
C LYS A 23 4.15 -8.71 10.80
N ALA A 24 4.63 -7.72 10.03
CA ALA A 24 4.41 -6.30 10.33
C ALA A 24 2.92 -5.91 10.25
N CYS A 25 2.17 -6.50 9.32
CA CYS A 25 0.74 -6.23 9.15
C CYS A 25 -0.16 -7.11 10.03
N GLY A 26 0.41 -7.97 10.89
CA GLY A 26 -0.34 -8.83 11.80
C GLY A 26 -1.17 -9.92 11.12
N VAL A 27 -0.74 -10.38 9.93
CA VAL A 27 -1.41 -11.45 9.17
C VAL A 27 -0.52 -12.68 9.07
N SER A 28 -1.13 -13.85 8.86
CA SER A 28 -0.36 -15.06 8.60
C SER A 28 0.39 -14.94 7.26
N PHE A 29 1.55 -15.59 7.17
CA PHE A 29 2.33 -15.64 5.92
C PHE A 29 1.49 -16.16 4.75
N ARG A 30 0.71 -17.23 4.98
CA ARG A 30 -0.17 -17.81 3.96
C ARG A 30 -1.24 -16.84 3.48
N ALA A 31 -1.87 -16.09 4.40
CA ALA A 31 -2.85 -15.07 4.03
C ALA A 31 -2.21 -14.00 3.15
N TYR A 32 -0.99 -13.55 3.48
CA TYR A 32 -0.29 -12.58 2.67
C TYR A 32 0.08 -13.09 1.27
N CYS A 33 0.55 -14.35 1.16
CA CYS A 33 0.76 -14.99 -0.14
C CYS A 33 -0.52 -15.01 -0.98
N ASP A 34 -1.66 -15.39 -0.36
CA ASP A 34 -2.96 -15.41 -1.03
C ASP A 34 -3.38 -14.02 -1.52
N TYR A 35 -3.02 -12.95 -0.80
CA TYR A 35 -3.26 -11.57 -1.23
C TYR A 35 -2.43 -11.19 -2.46
N GLU A 36 -1.13 -11.49 -2.48
CA GLU A 36 -0.25 -11.13 -3.63
C GLU A 36 -0.59 -11.90 -4.91
N ILE A 37 -1.12 -13.12 -4.81
CA ILE A 37 -1.59 -13.88 -5.97
C ILE A 37 -3.04 -13.56 -6.35
N GLY A 38 -3.75 -12.75 -5.55
CA GLY A 38 -5.13 -12.34 -5.83
C GLY A 38 -6.18 -13.41 -5.51
N LYS A 39 -5.87 -14.38 -4.66
CA LYS A 39 -6.80 -15.45 -4.26
C LYS A 39 -7.81 -15.00 -3.21
N THR A 40 -7.38 -14.11 -2.31
CA THR A 40 -8.20 -13.56 -1.23
C THR A 40 -7.94 -12.06 -1.14
N GLU A 41 -8.94 -11.30 -0.69
CA GLU A 41 -8.80 -9.86 -0.47
C GLU A 41 -8.40 -9.57 1.00
N PRO A 42 -7.49 -8.60 1.25
CA PRO A 42 -7.16 -8.19 2.60
C PRO A 42 -8.32 -7.45 3.28
N LYS A 43 -8.42 -7.58 4.61
CA LYS A 43 -9.35 -6.77 5.41
C LYS A 43 -8.86 -5.32 5.50
N ALA A 44 -9.78 -4.38 5.75
CA ALA A 44 -9.45 -2.96 5.96
C ALA A 44 -8.32 -2.73 6.98
N SER A 45 -8.29 -3.51 8.07
CA SER A 45 -7.25 -3.42 9.10
C SER A 45 -5.84 -3.75 8.59
N PHE A 46 -5.71 -4.59 7.57
CA PHE A 46 -4.42 -4.85 6.92
C PHE A 46 -3.87 -3.60 6.26
N PHE A 47 -4.72 -2.84 5.57
CA PHE A 47 -4.32 -1.60 4.90
C PHE A 47 -3.94 -0.50 5.89
N PHE A 48 -4.59 -0.45 7.07
CA PHE A 48 -4.18 0.43 8.15
C PHE A 48 -2.75 0.12 8.61
N ASN A 49 -2.45 -1.14 8.94
CA ASN A 49 -1.09 -1.51 9.37
C ASN A 49 -0.06 -1.28 8.24
N LEU A 50 -0.46 -1.51 7.00
CA LEU A 50 0.40 -1.27 5.84
C LEU A 50 0.67 0.23 5.60
N HIS A 51 -0.30 1.10 5.88
CA HIS A 51 -0.14 2.56 5.86
C HIS A 51 0.90 3.02 6.88
N GLU A 52 0.87 2.46 8.10
CA GLU A 52 1.85 2.78 9.15
C GLU A 52 3.30 2.39 8.75
N LEU A 53 3.46 1.50 7.78
CA LEU A 53 4.76 1.15 7.20
C LEU A 53 5.22 2.11 6.09
N GLY A 54 4.39 3.10 5.73
CA GLY A 54 4.67 4.08 4.68
C GLY A 54 4.32 3.62 3.27
N ALA A 55 3.45 2.61 3.12
CA ALA A 55 2.94 2.20 1.81
C ALA A 55 1.86 3.16 1.29
N ASP A 56 1.81 3.36 -0.03
CA ASP A 56 0.74 4.13 -0.67
C ASP A 56 -0.53 3.29 -0.85
N ILE A 57 -1.43 3.36 0.13
CA ILE A 57 -2.72 2.64 0.11
C ILE A 57 -3.60 3.12 -1.05
N MET A 58 -3.58 4.42 -1.37
CA MET A 58 -4.40 4.98 -2.45
C MET A 58 -3.97 4.40 -3.79
N PHE A 59 -2.66 4.30 -4.04
CA PHE A 59 -2.13 3.62 -5.20
C PHE A 59 -2.52 2.14 -5.23
N ILE A 60 -2.42 1.41 -4.11
CA ILE A 60 -2.81 -0.01 -4.06
C ILE A 60 -4.27 -0.19 -4.48
N LEU A 61 -5.19 0.59 -3.92
CA LEU A 61 -6.62 0.44 -4.18
C LEU A 61 -7.01 0.94 -5.57
N THR A 62 -6.57 2.13 -5.96
CA THR A 62 -7.09 2.84 -7.15
C THR A 62 -6.16 2.78 -8.36
N GLY A 63 -4.88 2.47 -8.16
CA GLY A 63 -3.84 2.57 -9.18
C GLY A 63 -3.39 3.99 -9.50
N LYS A 64 -3.98 5.01 -8.86
CA LYS A 64 -3.54 6.39 -8.96
C LYS A 64 -2.53 6.66 -7.86
N LYS A 65 -1.31 7.05 -8.25
CA LYS A 65 -0.35 7.59 -7.30
C LYS A 65 -0.81 8.98 -6.89
N LEU A 66 -0.69 9.30 -5.61
CA LEU A 66 -0.71 10.71 -5.22
C LEU A 66 0.50 11.40 -5.87
N PRO A 67 0.35 12.63 -6.39
CA PRO A 67 1.49 13.42 -6.81
C PRO A 67 2.43 13.59 -5.62
N ASP A 68 3.74 13.44 -5.85
CA ASP A 68 4.72 13.75 -4.82
C ASP A 68 4.56 15.24 -4.47
N ILE A 69 4.40 15.54 -3.18
CA ILE A 69 4.12 16.91 -2.70
C ILE A 69 5.27 17.87 -3.08
N GLU A 70 6.46 17.35 -3.41
CA GLU A 70 7.60 18.11 -3.92
C GLU A 70 7.36 18.71 -5.33
N ASP A 71 6.41 18.19 -6.11
CA ASP A 71 6.01 18.77 -7.41
C ASP A 71 4.90 19.84 -7.27
N ILE A 72 4.40 20.08 -6.06
CA ILE A 72 3.39 21.10 -5.79
C ILE A 72 4.12 22.41 -5.51
N ASN A 73 4.20 23.27 -6.52
CA ASN A 73 4.65 24.66 -6.38
C ASN A 73 3.87 25.31 -5.22
N SER A 74 4.52 26.13 -4.39
CA SER A 74 4.04 26.55 -3.05
C SER A 74 2.70 27.30 -2.98
N ASP A 75 2.01 27.47 -4.10
CA ASP A 75 0.77 28.24 -4.22
C ASP A 75 -0.49 27.33 -4.26
N GLU A 76 -0.35 26.00 -4.33
CA GLU A 76 -1.50 25.07 -4.41
C GLU A 76 -1.71 24.21 -3.13
N ALA A 77 -0.97 24.47 -2.06
CA ALA A 77 -1.07 23.72 -0.80
C ALA A 77 -2.42 23.88 -0.07
N ASP A 78 -3.22 24.90 -0.41
CA ASP A 78 -4.50 25.19 0.23
C ASP A 78 -5.67 24.29 -0.23
N ILE A 79 -5.51 23.51 -1.31
CA ILE A 79 -6.61 22.69 -1.85
C ILE A 79 -6.70 21.30 -1.18
N ILE A 80 -5.66 20.84 -0.47
CA ILE A 80 -5.65 19.54 0.23
C ILE A 80 -6.05 19.71 1.70
N LYS A 81 -7.15 20.45 1.93
CA LYS A 81 -7.85 20.47 3.22
C LYS A 81 -9.31 20.11 2.99
N TYR A 82 -9.60 18.87 2.60
CA TYR A 82 -10.87 18.19 2.88
C TYR A 82 -10.68 16.68 2.78
#